data_AF-A0A2M7IWE7-F1
#
_entry.id   AF-A0A2M7IWE7-F1
#
_cell.length_a   1.000
_cell.length_b   1.000
_cell.length_c   1.000
_cell.angle_alpha   90.00
_cell.angle_beta   90.00
_cell.angle_gamma   90.00
#
_symmetry.space_group_name_H-M   'P 1'
#
loop_
_entity.id
_entity.type
_entity.pdbx_description
1 polymer ?
#
loop_
_entity_poly.entity_id
_entity_poly.type
_entity_poly.pdbx_seq_one_letter_code
_entity_poly.pdbx_strand_id
1 'polypeptide(L)'
;MSREIDTFINEGFSRYKKATDVYNTFRKELQNKLQLILKTRQDWGLVVPQLESIKSTTFWPEYPLLNARITCEYKEKQLIIVIAVNWYQSETDIPFLGLWIEKGKEFWLTQDQFNWNSQFKYIDHGLRFYPNPENYGLEEHFNDLLDEFLRYIKDLEDKSEFLTTGST
;
A
#
# COMPACT_ATOMS: atom_id res chain seq x y z
N MET A 1 -48.00 0.72 12.19
CA MET A 1 -46.92 0.53 13.18
C MET A 1 -46.18 -0.81 13.06
N SER A 2 -46.71 -1.99 13.45
CA SER A 2 -45.90 -3.24 13.36
C SER A 2 -45.47 -3.58 11.93
N ARG A 3 -46.40 -3.52 10.98
CA ARG A 3 -46.15 -3.85 9.57
C ARG A 3 -45.14 -2.93 8.87
N GLU A 4 -45.14 -1.64 9.19
CA GLU A 4 -44.19 -0.67 8.61
C GLU A 4 -42.78 -0.86 9.17
N ILE A 5 -42.68 -1.16 10.47
CA ILE A 5 -41.40 -1.51 11.11
C ILE A 5 -40.86 -2.82 10.56
N ASP A 6 -41.71 -3.84 10.40
CA ASP A 6 -41.32 -5.13 9.82
C ASP A 6 -40.85 -4.97 8.36
N THR A 7 -41.53 -4.13 7.56
CA THR A 7 -41.08 -3.79 6.21
C THR A 7 -39.73 -3.08 6.23
N PHE A 8 -39.54 -2.07 7.08
CA PHE A 8 -38.27 -1.37 7.24
C PHE A 8 -37.12 -2.30 7.64
N ILE A 9 -37.34 -3.19 8.61
CA ILE A 9 -36.35 -4.18 9.07
C ILE A 9 -35.97 -5.14 7.94
N ASN A 10 -36.95 -5.68 7.22
CA ASN A 10 -36.69 -6.61 6.12
C ASN A 10 -35.96 -5.94 4.94
N GLU A 11 -36.32 -4.70 4.62
CA GLU A 11 -35.56 -3.90 3.66
C GLU A 11 -34.13 -3.64 4.14
N GLY A 12 -33.96 -3.32 5.42
CA GLY A 12 -32.65 -3.16 6.06
C GLY A 12 -31.78 -4.41 5.91
N PHE A 13 -32.30 -5.59 6.24
CA PHE A 13 -31.58 -6.86 6.08
C PHE A 13 -31.20 -7.14 4.64
N SER A 14 -32.11 -6.89 3.68
CA SER A 14 -31.85 -7.12 2.26
C SER A 14 -30.76 -6.17 1.73
N ARG A 15 -30.83 -4.88 2.06
CA ARG A 15 -29.82 -3.88 1.68
C ARG A 15 -28.48 -4.18 2.32
N TYR A 16 -28.45 -4.54 3.59
CA TYR A 16 -27.22 -4.93 4.30
C TYR A 16 -26.55 -6.14 3.65
N LYS A 17 -27.32 -7.20 3.34
CA LYS A 17 -26.81 -8.37 2.63
C LYS A 17 -26.21 -8.00 1.28
N LYS A 18 -26.94 -7.22 0.48
CA LYS A 18 -26.46 -6.77 -0.84
C LYS A 18 -25.19 -5.91 -0.72
N ALA A 19 -25.14 -4.98 0.23
CA ALA A 19 -23.95 -4.17 0.49
C ALA A 19 -22.75 -5.05 0.90
N THR A 20 -22.97 -6.04 1.75
CA THR A 20 -21.96 -7.02 2.16
C THR A 20 -21.42 -7.83 0.98
N ASP A 21 -22.30 -8.28 0.07
CA ASP A 21 -21.91 -9.05 -1.12
C ASP A 21 -21.10 -8.21 -2.11
N VAL A 22 -21.53 -6.96 -2.35
CA VAL A 22 -20.80 -5.98 -3.18
C VAL A 22 -19.43 -5.71 -2.58
N TYR A 23 -19.40 -5.46 -1.27
CA TYR A 23 -18.17 -5.21 -0.52
C TYR A 23 -17.19 -6.39 -0.60
N ASN A 24 -17.65 -7.62 -0.35
CA ASN A 24 -16.81 -8.81 -0.41
C ASN A 24 -16.23 -9.05 -1.80
N THR A 25 -17.05 -8.85 -2.84
CA THR A 25 -16.62 -8.93 -4.23
C THR A 25 -15.56 -7.87 -4.54
N PHE A 26 -15.83 -6.60 -4.20
CA PHE A 26 -14.89 -5.50 -4.40
C PHE A 26 -13.54 -5.77 -3.73
N ARG A 27 -13.57 -6.19 -2.45
CA ARG A 27 -12.37 -6.55 -1.69
C ARG A 27 -11.55 -7.64 -2.40
N LYS A 28 -12.22 -8.72 -2.83
CA LYS A 28 -11.55 -9.85 -3.48
C LYS A 28 -10.90 -9.44 -4.79
N GLU A 29 -11.60 -8.66 -5.62
CA GLU A 29 -11.08 -8.18 -6.90
C GLU A 29 -9.91 -7.23 -6.72
N LEU A 30 -9.98 -6.30 -5.76
CA LEU A 30 -8.87 -5.40 -5.48
C LEU A 30 -7.65 -6.17 -4.98
N GLN A 31 -7.85 -7.12 -4.05
CA GLN A 31 -6.78 -7.97 -3.56
C GLN A 31 -6.11 -8.78 -4.69
N ASN A 32 -6.91 -9.38 -5.59
CA ASN A 32 -6.39 -10.11 -6.73
C ASN A 32 -5.55 -9.21 -7.66
N LYS A 33 -6.03 -7.99 -7.94
CA LYS A 33 -5.28 -7.01 -8.73
C LYS A 33 -3.97 -6.62 -8.07
N LEU A 34 -3.97 -6.31 -6.77
CA LEU A 34 -2.75 -6.00 -6.02
C LEU A 34 -1.74 -7.15 -6.07
N GLN A 35 -2.20 -8.38 -5.84
CA GLN A 35 -1.32 -9.55 -5.94
C GLN A 35 -0.79 -9.76 -7.35
N LEU A 36 -1.60 -9.51 -8.38
CA LEU A 36 -1.17 -9.62 -9.77
C LEU A 36 -0.07 -8.61 -10.07
N ILE A 37 -0.27 -7.33 -9.76
CA ILE A 37 0.70 -6.24 -9.96
C ILE A 37 2.05 -6.62 -9.33
N LEU A 38 2.03 -7.09 -8.08
CA LEU A 38 3.24 -7.49 -7.38
C LEU A 38 3.91 -8.73 -7.99
N LYS A 39 3.14 -9.70 -8.47
CA LYS A 39 3.68 -10.93 -9.07
C LYS A 39 4.22 -10.73 -10.48
N THR A 40 3.65 -9.81 -11.26
CA THR A 40 4.06 -9.56 -12.65
C THR A 40 5.17 -8.52 -12.76
N ARG A 41 5.43 -7.78 -11.68
CA ARG A 41 6.52 -6.81 -11.60
C ARG A 41 7.88 -7.49 -11.79
N GLN A 42 8.64 -7.00 -12.76
CA GLN A 42 9.93 -7.57 -13.16
C GLN A 42 11.12 -6.92 -12.45
N ASP A 43 11.05 -5.63 -12.15
CA ASP A 43 12.16 -4.86 -11.56
C ASP A 43 11.90 -4.54 -10.08
N TRP A 44 12.75 -5.08 -9.22
CA TRP A 44 12.73 -4.83 -7.78
C TRP A 44 14.00 -4.13 -7.28
N GLY A 45 14.83 -3.63 -8.21
CA GLY A 45 16.10 -2.98 -7.89
C GLY A 45 16.98 -3.85 -7.00
N LEU A 46 17.39 -3.29 -5.85
CA LEU A 46 18.26 -3.95 -4.88
C LEU A 46 17.52 -4.85 -3.89
N VAL A 47 16.19 -4.90 -3.96
CA VAL A 47 15.35 -5.64 -3.01
C VAL A 47 14.91 -6.95 -3.66
N VAL A 48 15.03 -8.08 -2.95
CA VAL A 48 14.62 -9.39 -3.49
C VAL A 48 13.30 -9.82 -2.83
N PRO A 49 12.16 -9.83 -3.54
CA PRO A 49 10.85 -10.14 -2.96
C PRO A 49 10.59 -11.66 -2.87
N GLN A 50 9.88 -12.08 -1.82
CA GLN A 50 9.32 -13.42 -1.67
C GLN A 50 7.82 -13.43 -1.99
N LEU A 51 7.50 -13.54 -3.29
CA LEU A 51 6.16 -13.33 -3.84
C LEU A 51 5.13 -14.40 -3.43
N GLU A 52 5.57 -15.56 -2.98
CA GLU A 52 4.69 -16.63 -2.47
C GLU A 52 4.03 -16.27 -1.12
N SER A 53 4.57 -15.27 -0.42
CA SER A 53 4.22 -14.93 0.96
C SER A 53 3.30 -13.70 1.11
N ILE A 54 2.77 -13.15 0.01
CA ILE A 54 1.96 -11.93 0.04
C ILE A 54 0.65 -12.16 0.82
N LYS A 55 0.59 -11.63 2.04
CA LYS A 55 -0.58 -11.71 2.92
C LYS A 55 -1.29 -10.37 2.95
N SER A 56 -2.62 -10.40 2.83
CA SER A 56 -3.45 -9.23 3.11
C SER A 56 -3.82 -9.22 4.58
N THR A 57 -3.59 -8.10 5.24
CA THR A 57 -3.64 -7.96 6.69
C THR A 57 -4.42 -6.71 7.07
N THR A 58 -5.55 -6.91 7.75
CA THR A 58 -6.37 -5.88 8.40
C THR A 58 -7.40 -5.22 7.50
N PHE A 59 -8.65 -5.17 7.98
CA PHE A 59 -9.76 -4.40 7.42
C PHE A 59 -10.54 -3.77 8.58
N TRP A 60 -10.77 -2.46 8.53
CA TRP A 60 -11.66 -1.76 9.46
C TRP A 60 -13.01 -1.52 8.75
N PRO A 61 -14.16 -1.87 9.34
CA PRO A 61 -15.47 -1.72 8.70
C PRO A 61 -15.79 -0.28 8.28
N GLU A 62 -15.29 0.68 9.04
CA GLU A 62 -15.55 2.11 8.84
C GLU A 62 -14.62 2.71 7.78
N TYR A 63 -13.40 2.19 7.65
CA TYR A 63 -12.39 2.65 6.70
C TYR A 63 -11.61 1.47 6.13
N PRO A 64 -11.89 1.05 4.88
CA PRO A 64 -11.15 -0.03 4.27
C PRO A 64 -9.66 0.25 4.28
N LEU A 65 -8.90 -0.70 4.83
CA LEU A 65 -7.49 -0.85 4.56
C LEU A 65 -7.35 -2.16 3.78
N LEU A 66 -6.78 -2.09 2.59
CA LEU A 66 -6.48 -3.27 1.79
C LEU A 66 -5.00 -3.23 1.48
N ASN A 67 -4.24 -4.12 2.09
CA ASN A 67 -2.79 -4.12 1.96
C ASN A 67 -2.26 -5.45 1.46
N ALA A 68 -1.01 -5.40 1.03
CA ALA A 68 -0.17 -6.51 0.67
C ALA A 68 1.14 -6.37 1.46
N ARG A 69 1.43 -7.39 2.27
CA ARG A 69 2.68 -7.51 3.03
C ARG A 69 3.68 -8.33 2.23
N ILE A 70 4.81 -7.72 1.88
CA ILE A 70 5.82 -8.29 1.00
C ILE A 70 7.09 -8.53 1.83
N THR A 71 7.41 -9.80 2.05
CA THR A 71 8.68 -10.18 2.66
C THR A 71 9.76 -10.05 1.60
N CYS A 72 10.84 -9.36 1.93
CA CYS A 72 11.96 -9.11 1.05
C CYS A 72 13.28 -9.38 1.77
N GLU A 73 14.34 -9.52 0.99
CA GLU A 73 15.72 -9.47 1.46
C GLU A 73 16.42 -8.23 0.91
N TYR A 74 17.14 -7.52 1.78
CA TYR A 74 18.01 -6.39 1.44
C TYR A 74 19.21 -6.37 2.38
N LYS A 75 20.43 -6.31 1.81
CA LYS A 75 21.71 -6.41 2.57
C LYS A 75 21.77 -7.61 3.53
N GLU A 76 21.38 -8.80 3.04
CA GLU A 76 21.33 -10.06 3.82
C GLU A 76 20.39 -10.01 5.05
N LYS A 77 19.54 -8.98 5.14
CA LYS A 77 18.56 -8.82 6.21
C LYS A 77 17.15 -8.90 5.66
N GLN A 78 16.26 -9.40 6.49
CA GLN A 78 14.83 -9.42 6.17
C GLN A 78 14.23 -8.02 6.29
N LEU A 79 13.64 -7.57 5.18
CA LEU A 79 12.84 -6.36 5.06
C LEU A 79 11.38 -6.77 4.84
N ILE A 80 10.43 -6.08 5.47
CA ILE A 80 9.01 -6.31 5.22
C ILE A 80 8.38 -4.98 4.83
N ILE A 81 7.99 -4.89 3.57
CA ILE A 81 7.30 -3.75 3.00
C ILE A 81 5.82 -4.04 3.05
N VAL A 82 5.03 -3.06 3.48
CA VAL A 82 3.59 -3.10 3.37
C VAL A 82 3.17 -2.01 2.41
N ILE A 83 2.39 -2.38 1.41
CA ILE A 83 1.79 -1.46 0.46
C ILE A 83 0.27 -1.61 0.53
N ALA A 84 -0.46 -0.51 0.50
CA ALA A 84 -1.87 -0.48 0.84
C ALA A 84 -2.69 0.52 0.02
N VAL A 85 -3.95 0.19 -0.13
CA VAL A 85 -5.04 1.08 -0.53
C VAL A 85 -5.80 1.43 0.76
N ASN A 86 -5.82 2.71 1.14
CA ASN A 86 -6.28 3.13 2.45
C ASN A 86 -7.27 4.30 2.38
N TRP A 87 -8.45 4.09 2.96
CA TRP A 87 -9.47 5.14 3.12
C TRP A 87 -9.39 5.86 4.47
N TYR A 88 -8.67 5.29 5.45
CA TYR A 88 -8.52 5.91 6.76
C TYR A 88 -7.71 7.19 6.63
N GLN A 89 -8.33 8.34 6.94
CA GLN A 89 -7.76 9.69 6.74
C GLN A 89 -7.62 10.11 5.27
N SER A 90 -8.37 9.50 4.34
CA SER A 90 -8.51 10.13 3.02
C SER A 90 -9.33 11.42 3.15
N GLU A 91 -8.87 12.49 2.51
CA GLU A 91 -9.57 13.78 2.45
C GLU A 91 -10.72 13.77 1.42
N THR A 92 -10.88 12.65 0.69
CA THR A 92 -11.84 12.49 -0.41
C THR A 92 -12.48 11.11 -0.38
N ASP A 93 -13.46 10.85 -1.27
CA ASP A 93 -14.13 9.54 -1.38
C ASP A 93 -13.24 8.41 -1.95
N ILE A 94 -12.08 8.76 -2.51
CA ILE A 94 -11.11 7.81 -3.05
C ILE A 94 -10.03 7.49 -2.02
N PRO A 95 -9.43 6.28 -2.06
CA PRO A 95 -8.34 5.95 -1.16
C PRO A 95 -7.04 6.66 -1.59
N PHE A 96 -6.15 6.86 -0.63
CA PHE A 96 -4.75 7.05 -0.96
C PHE A 96 -4.04 5.69 -1.04
N LEU A 97 -2.94 5.64 -1.79
CA LEU A 97 -2.02 4.52 -1.80
C LEU A 97 -0.90 4.80 -0.81
N GLY A 98 -0.57 3.82 0.03
CA GLY A 98 0.43 3.96 1.08
C GLY A 98 1.48 2.86 1.03
N LEU A 99 2.73 3.18 1.34
CA LEU A 99 3.83 2.23 1.49
C LEU A 99 4.60 2.53 2.79
N TRP A 100 4.86 1.50 3.60
CA TRP A 100 5.68 1.63 4.80
C TRP A 100 6.48 0.35 5.07
N ILE A 101 7.51 0.48 5.91
CA ILE A 101 8.32 -0.65 6.38
C ILE A 101 7.79 -1.14 7.74
N GLU A 102 7.36 -2.39 7.79
CA GLU A 102 6.96 -3.06 9.03
C GLU A 102 8.17 -3.62 9.79
N LYS A 103 9.12 -4.24 9.06
CA LYS A 103 10.38 -4.81 9.59
C LYS A 103 11.56 -4.36 8.73
N GLY A 104 12.69 -4.03 9.35
CA GLY A 104 13.84 -3.45 8.66
C GLY A 104 13.85 -1.91 8.69
N LYS A 105 13.32 -1.31 9.77
CA LYS A 105 13.17 0.16 9.89
C LYS A 105 14.51 0.90 9.88
N GLU A 106 15.62 0.21 10.14
CA GLU A 106 16.97 0.77 9.99
C GLU A 106 17.25 1.24 8.54
N PHE A 107 16.58 0.64 7.56
CA PHE A 107 16.66 1.04 6.14
C PHE A 107 15.72 2.20 5.80
N TRP A 108 14.96 2.73 6.76
CA TRP A 108 13.98 3.80 6.57
C TRP A 108 14.35 5.10 7.32
N LEU A 109 15.54 5.18 7.92
CA LEU A 109 15.87 6.22 8.91
C LEU A 109 16.11 7.62 8.29
N THR A 110 16.60 7.70 7.06
CA THR A 110 16.99 8.97 6.42
C THR A 110 15.96 9.45 5.38
N GLN A 111 14.76 8.87 5.43
CA GLN A 111 13.66 9.19 4.53
C GLN A 111 13.28 10.69 4.53
N ASP A 112 13.42 11.40 5.66
CA ASP A 112 13.09 12.85 5.75
C ASP A 112 14.09 13.71 4.95
N GLN A 113 15.28 13.16 4.67
CA GLN A 113 16.35 13.82 3.93
C GLN A 113 16.31 13.46 2.44
N PHE A 114 15.45 12.52 2.05
CA PHE A 114 15.32 12.11 0.67
C PHE A 114 14.40 13.07 -0.08
N ASN A 115 14.83 13.46 -1.29
CA ASN A 115 14.04 14.30 -2.17
C ASN A 115 12.96 13.45 -2.86
N TRP A 116 11.85 13.19 -2.17
CA TRP A 116 10.67 12.54 -2.73
C TRP A 116 10.12 13.36 -3.90
N ASN A 117 9.62 12.68 -4.93
CA ASN A 117 8.88 13.32 -6.00
C ASN A 117 7.65 14.02 -5.39
N SER A 118 7.37 15.23 -5.85
CA SER A 118 6.31 16.11 -5.31
C SER A 118 4.91 15.50 -5.29
N GLN A 119 4.65 14.45 -6.08
CA GLN A 119 3.38 13.74 -6.06
C GLN A 119 3.20 12.84 -4.83
N PHE A 120 4.29 12.51 -4.14
CA PHE A 120 4.26 11.71 -2.92
C PHE A 120 4.43 12.60 -1.69
N LYS A 121 3.80 12.20 -0.60
CA LYS A 121 3.95 12.83 0.70
C LYS A 121 4.42 11.80 1.69
N TYR A 122 5.43 12.15 2.47
CA TYR A 122 5.81 11.32 3.61
C TYR A 122 5.05 11.78 4.87
N ILE A 123 4.24 10.89 5.43
CA ILE A 123 3.37 11.19 6.58
C ILE A 123 3.27 9.94 7.47
N ASP A 124 3.44 10.11 8.79
CA ASP A 124 3.35 9.06 9.82
C ASP A 124 4.17 7.80 9.49
N HIS A 125 5.42 8.00 9.12
CA HIS A 125 6.35 6.93 8.78
C HIS A 125 6.07 6.16 7.47
N GLY A 126 5.16 6.64 6.64
CA GLY A 126 4.81 6.03 5.36
C GLY A 126 4.84 7.01 4.19
N LEU A 127 5.17 6.50 3.02
CA LEU A 127 5.04 7.19 1.75
C LEU A 127 3.58 7.09 1.29
N ARG A 128 2.95 8.21 0.97
CA ARG A 128 1.55 8.28 0.54
C ARG A 128 1.44 8.93 -0.84
N PHE A 129 0.59 8.37 -1.68
CA PHE A 129 0.19 8.92 -2.96
C PHE A 129 -1.33 9.15 -2.97
N TYR A 130 -1.76 10.36 -3.29
CA TYR A 130 -3.16 10.76 -3.34
C TYR A 130 -3.59 10.91 -4.80
N PRO A 131 -4.18 9.86 -5.40
CA PRO A 131 -4.53 9.91 -6.82
C PRO A 131 -5.59 10.97 -7.09
N ASN A 132 -5.64 11.48 -8.33
CA ASN A 132 -6.78 12.28 -8.79
C ASN A 132 -7.95 11.32 -9.11
N PRO A 133 -9.18 11.55 -8.59
CA PRO A 133 -10.35 10.72 -8.90
C PRO A 133 -10.63 10.57 -10.39
N GLU A 134 -10.37 11.62 -11.19
CA GLU A 134 -10.64 11.63 -12.63
C GLU A 134 -9.66 10.78 -13.44
N ASN A 135 -8.51 10.42 -12.86
CA ASN A 135 -7.47 9.63 -13.51
C ASN A 135 -6.97 8.49 -12.61
N TYR A 136 -7.88 7.84 -11.88
CA TYR A 136 -7.49 6.77 -10.97
C TYR A 136 -7.08 5.48 -11.73
N GLY A 137 -5.76 5.26 -11.85
CA GLY A 137 -5.17 4.02 -12.36
C GLY A 137 -4.47 3.22 -11.25
N LEU A 138 -5.12 2.20 -10.68
CA LEU A 138 -4.53 1.44 -9.56
C LEU A 138 -3.15 0.87 -9.90
N GLU A 139 -3.00 0.18 -11.03
CA GLU A 139 -1.76 -0.51 -11.40
C GLU A 139 -0.60 0.45 -11.64
N GLU A 140 -0.83 1.51 -12.40
CA GLU A 140 0.16 2.56 -12.68
C GLU A 140 0.61 3.22 -11.38
N HIS A 141 -0.32 3.75 -10.59
CA HIS A 141 0.00 4.46 -9.36
C HIS A 141 0.67 3.57 -8.29
N PHE A 142 0.35 2.28 -8.27
CA PHE A 142 1.00 1.33 -7.37
C PHE A 142 2.45 1.06 -7.78
N ASN A 143 2.70 0.97 -9.09
CA ASN A 143 4.06 0.86 -9.61
C ASN A 143 4.85 2.15 -9.36
N ASP A 144 4.26 3.32 -9.56
CA ASP A 144 4.92 4.60 -9.25
C ASP A 144 5.35 4.68 -7.78
N LEU A 145 4.48 4.24 -6.87
CA LEU A 145 4.77 4.20 -5.43
C LEU A 145 5.92 3.24 -5.10
N LEU A 146 5.98 2.08 -5.76
CA LEU A 146 7.07 1.12 -5.59
C LEU A 146 8.38 1.63 -6.22
N ASP A 147 8.33 2.21 -7.41
CA ASP A 147 9.48 2.77 -8.11
C ASP A 147 10.14 3.86 -7.26
N GLU A 148 9.32 4.71 -6.67
CA GLU A 148 9.77 5.77 -5.79
C GLU A 148 10.43 5.22 -4.51
N PHE A 149 9.86 4.16 -3.92
CA PHE A 149 10.48 3.44 -2.83
C PHE A 149 11.86 2.86 -3.23
N LEU A 150 11.96 2.22 -4.40
CA LEU A 150 13.20 1.64 -4.89
C LEU A 150 14.25 2.70 -5.20
N ARG A 151 13.84 3.88 -5.67
CA ARG A 151 14.72 5.04 -5.86
C ARG A 151 15.34 5.49 -4.55
N TYR A 152 14.56 5.50 -3.47
CA TYR A 152 15.10 5.77 -2.14
C TYR A 152 16.10 4.71 -1.69
N ILE A 153 15.80 3.42 -1.86
CA ILE A 153 16.74 2.34 -1.51
C ILE A 153 18.05 2.46 -2.29
N LYS A 154 17.99 2.83 -3.57
CA LYS A 154 19.19 3.07 -4.39
C LYS A 154 20.02 4.24 -3.88
N ASP A 155 19.39 5.37 -3.53
CA ASP A 155 20.09 6.54 -2.96
C ASP A 155 20.79 6.20 -1.63
N LEU A 156 20.19 5.33 -0.80
CA LEU A 156 20.86 4.82 0.40
C LEU A 156 22.13 4.03 0.09
N GLU A 157 22.09 3.21 -0.96
CA GLU A 157 23.24 2.43 -1.40
C GLU A 157 24.37 3.35 -1.84
N ASP A 158 24.08 4.26 -2.78
CA ASP A 158 25.04 5.19 -3.37
C ASP A 158 25.72 6.06 -2.29
N LYS A 159 24.97 6.51 -1.28
CA LYS A 159 25.51 7.26 -0.13
C LYS A 159 26.37 6.41 0.80
N SER A 160 26.04 5.13 0.97
CA SER A 160 26.82 4.22 1.82
C SER A 160 28.17 3.87 1.20
N GLU A 161 28.24 3.73 -0.13
CA GLU A 161 29.48 3.49 -0.87
C GLU A 161 30.41 4.72 -0.91
N PHE A 162 29.84 5.93 -0.93
CA PHE A 162 30.63 7.16 -0.89
C PHE A 162 31.40 7.32 0.44
N LEU A 163 30.80 6.90 1.56
CA LEU A 163 31.43 6.97 2.89
C LEU A 163 32.57 5.95 3.06
N THR A 164 32.50 4.80 2.40
CA THR A 164 33.54 3.76 2.47
C THR A 164 34.73 4.05 1.55
N THR A 165 34.50 4.74 0.44
CA THR A 165 35.54 5.08 -0.56
C THR A 165 36.23 6.42 -0.31
N GLY A 166 35.62 7.35 0.43
CA GLY A 166 36.18 8.66 0.76
C GLY A 166 37.12 8.71 1.99
N SER A 167 37.51 7.55 2.55
CA SER A 167 38.31 7.45 3.78
C SER A 167 39.79 7.09 3.56
N THR A 168 40.31 7.21 2.33
CA THR A 168 41.74 7.02 2.00
C THR A 168 42.49 8.31 1.81
#